data_AF-A0A8D2H8L7-F1
#
_entry.id   AF-A0A8D2H8L7-F1
#
_cell.length_a   1.000
_cell.length_b   1.000
_cell.length_c   1.000
_cell.angle_alpha   90.00
_cell.angle_beta   90.00
_cell.angle_gamma   90.00
#
_symmetry.space_group_name_H-M   'P 1'
#
loop_
_entity.id
_entity.type
_entity.pdbx_description
1 polymer ?
#
loop_
_entity_poly.entity_id
_entity_poly.type
_entity_poly.pdbx_seq_one_letter_code
_entity_poly.pdbx_strand_id
1 'polypeptide(L)'
;INEQYFPAIQKFTVLDLGMVLLPVANQIEASCLIVQLVQEQSKEPSKNPFLKKKRALLSEPYLLRTVQQIPGVGKVKASLLLQKFPSIHELSNASVQELELVVGQVVAQQIHTFFTQSR
;
A
#
# COMPACT_ATOMS: atom_id res chain seq x y z
N ILE A 1 33.98 13.17 12.71
CA ILE A 1 34.26 12.05 11.78
C ILE A 1 34.82 12.68 10.51
N ASN A 2 35.94 12.20 9.97
CA ASN A 2 36.44 12.72 8.70
C ASN A 2 35.53 12.20 7.58
N GLU A 3 34.73 13.09 6.98
CA GLU A 3 33.66 12.76 6.01
C GLU A 3 34.18 11.97 4.80
N GLN A 4 35.47 12.11 4.50
CA GLN A 4 36.14 11.41 3.39
C GLN A 4 36.07 9.88 3.49
N TYR A 5 36.08 9.31 4.71
CA TYR A 5 36.10 7.85 4.91
C TYR A 5 34.72 7.26 5.18
N PHE A 6 33.74 8.11 5.51
CA PHE A 6 32.41 7.66 5.88
C PHE A 6 31.69 6.86 4.76
N PRO A 7 31.77 7.24 3.47
CA PRO A 7 31.11 6.48 2.41
C PRO A 7 31.59 5.03 2.28
N ALA A 8 32.90 4.78 2.43
CA ALA A 8 33.47 3.44 2.37
C ALA A 8 33.00 2.58 3.55
N ILE A 9 32.99 3.16 4.75
CA ILE A 9 32.51 2.50 5.97
C ILE A 9 31.00 2.23 5.87
N GLN A 10 30.21 3.20 5.41
CA GLN A 10 28.76 3.04 5.24
C GLN A 10 28.43 1.94 4.25
N LYS A 11 29.11 1.89 3.10
CA LYS A 11 28.92 0.83 2.11
C LYS A 11 29.19 -0.54 2.75
N PHE A 12 30.35 -0.68 3.39
CA PHE A 12 30.72 -1.95 4.00
C PHE A 12 29.77 -2.37 5.12
N THR A 13 29.44 -1.47 6.06
CA THR A 13 28.62 -1.82 7.22
C THR A 13 27.14 -2.02 6.87
N VAL A 14 26.56 -1.16 6.02
CA VAL A 14 25.12 -1.21 5.74
C VAL A 14 24.80 -2.15 4.60
N LEU A 15 25.57 -2.13 3.51
CA LEU A 15 25.27 -2.93 2.31
C LEU A 15 25.94 -4.30 2.37
N ASP A 16 27.23 -4.37 2.71
CA ASP A 16 27.96 -5.64 2.66
C ASP A 16 27.67 -6.51 3.91
N LEU A 17 27.50 -5.91 5.09
CA LEU A 17 27.21 -6.62 6.34
C LEU A 17 25.73 -6.59 6.77
N GLY A 18 24.89 -5.74 6.19
CA GLY A 18 23.49 -5.61 6.59
C GLY A 18 23.26 -5.07 8.00
N MET A 19 24.24 -4.38 8.58
CA MET A 19 24.17 -3.81 9.92
C MET A 19 23.72 -2.34 9.89
N VAL A 20 23.24 -1.84 11.04
CA VAL A 20 22.85 -0.43 11.18
C VAL A 20 24.07 0.42 11.52
N LEU A 21 24.29 1.49 10.75
CA LEU A 21 25.33 2.50 11.01
C LEU A 21 24.67 3.85 11.31
N LEU A 22 24.97 4.44 12.47
CA LEU A 22 24.47 5.76 12.88
C LEU A 22 25.65 6.73 13.04
N PRO A 23 25.84 7.70 12.14
CA PRO A 23 26.88 8.72 12.28
C PRO A 23 26.55 9.69 13.41
N VAL A 24 27.57 10.12 14.15
CA VAL A 24 27.46 11.10 15.24
C VAL A 24 28.53 12.18 15.06
N ALA A 25 28.17 13.45 15.25
CA ALA A 25 29.08 14.58 15.12
C ALA A 25 29.97 14.71 16.36
N ASN A 26 29.45 14.40 17.55
CA ASN A 26 30.16 14.51 18.82
C ASN A 26 29.68 13.48 19.86
N GLN A 27 30.40 13.39 20.99
CA GLN A 27 30.11 12.43 22.06
C GLN A 27 28.80 12.72 22.81
N ILE A 28 28.35 13.98 22.84
CA ILE A 28 27.09 14.36 23.48
C ILE A 28 25.92 13.85 22.66
N GLU A 29 25.98 13.99 21.33
CA GLU A 29 25.00 13.40 20.42
C GLU A 29 24.99 11.87 20.55
N ALA A 30 26.18 11.26 20.64
CA ALA A 30 26.31 9.81 20.83
C ALA A 30 25.64 9.34 22.13
N SER A 31 25.83 10.05 23.25
CA SER A 31 25.21 9.68 24.52
C SER A 31 23.68 9.79 24.46
N CYS A 32 23.15 10.87 23.91
CA CYS A 32 21.71 11.04 23.67
C CYS A 32 21.14 9.93 22.78
N LEU A 33 21.86 9.56 21.72
CA LEU A 33 21.44 8.51 20.79
C LEU A 33 21.37 7.14 21.47
N ILE A 34 22.38 6.79 22.27
CA ILE A 34 22.41 5.53 23.02
C ILE A 34 21.22 5.45 23.99
N VAL A 35 20.93 6.54 24.70
CA VAL A 35 19.76 6.60 25.60
C VAL A 35 18.47 6.34 24.81
N GLN A 36 18.30 6.96 23.65
CA GLN A 36 17.13 6.75 22.80
C GLN A 36 17.01 5.30 22.30
N LEU A 37 18.12 4.65 21.95
CA LEU A 37 18.14 3.26 21.51
C LEU A 37 17.67 2.31 22.63
N VAL A 38 18.15 2.53 23.85
CA VAL A 38 17.71 1.72 25.01
C VAL A 38 16.23 1.94 25.30
N GLN A 39 15.76 3.19 25.24
CA GLN A 39 14.35 3.51 25.43
C GLN A 39 13.46 2.86 24.35
N GLU A 40 13.89 2.87 23.09
CA GLU A 40 13.11 2.27 21.99
C GLU A 40 13.11 0.74 22.08
N GLN A 41 14.25 0.12 22.44
CA GLN A 41 14.35 -1.33 22.65
C GLN A 41 13.49 -1.82 23.82
N SER A 42 13.34 -0.98 24.86
CA SER A 42 12.55 -1.32 26.06
C SER A 42 11.05 -1.12 25.85
N LYS A 43 10.63 -0.43 24.78
CA LYS A 43 9.21 -0.21 24.47
C LYS A 43 8.65 -1.42 23.71
N GLU A 44 7.35 -1.63 23.87
CA GLU A 44 6.64 -2.59 23.03
C GLU A 44 6.75 -2.18 21.54
N PRO A 45 7.00 -3.13 20.62
CA PRO A 45 7.06 -2.85 19.19
C PRO A 45 5.80 -2.19 18.61
N SER A 46 4.66 -2.37 19.27
CA SER A 46 3.37 -1.75 18.95
C SER A 46 3.38 -0.22 19.06
N LYS A 47 4.30 0.36 19.85
CA LYS A 47 4.42 1.81 20.01
C LYS A 47 5.07 2.46 18.80
N ASN A 48 5.91 1.72 18.06
CA ASN A 48 6.52 2.21 16.83
C ASN A 48 5.44 2.31 15.73
N PRO A 49 5.12 3.53 15.24
CA PRO A 49 4.04 3.74 14.28
C PRO A 49 4.26 3.05 12.92
N PHE A 50 5.51 2.72 12.59
CA PHE A 50 5.87 1.98 11.37
C PHE A 50 5.69 0.47 11.52
N LEU A 51 5.76 -0.05 12.75
CA LEU A 51 5.51 -1.47 13.06
C LEU A 51 4.06 -1.75 13.44
N LYS A 52 3.26 -0.70 13.68
CA LYS A 52 1.82 -0.85 13.86
C LYS A 52 1.25 -1.52 12.61
N LYS A 53 0.84 -2.78 12.77
CA LYS A 53 -0.01 -3.48 11.79
C LYS A 53 -1.33 -2.72 11.72
N LYS A 54 -1.38 -1.70 10.84
CA LYS A 54 -2.64 -1.11 10.41
C LYS A 54 -3.36 -2.24 9.69
N ARG A 55 -4.31 -2.88 10.36
CA ARG A 55 -5.35 -3.60 9.65
C ARG A 55 -5.93 -2.56 8.70
N ALA A 56 -5.72 -2.73 7.40
CA ALA A 56 -6.48 -1.99 6.43
C ALA A 56 -7.93 -2.36 6.74
N LEU A 57 -8.63 -1.49 7.48
CA LEU A 57 -10.07 -1.53 7.54
C LEU A 57 -10.48 -1.43 6.08
N LEU A 58 -10.91 -2.57 5.51
CA LEU A 58 -11.43 -2.66 4.16
C LEU A 58 -12.69 -1.81 4.15
N SER A 59 -12.50 -0.50 3.97
CA SER A 59 -13.59 0.46 3.98
C SER A 59 -14.26 0.36 2.62
N GLU A 60 -15.57 0.13 2.61
CA GLU A 60 -16.42 0.17 1.40
C GLU A 60 -16.08 1.33 0.44
N PRO A 61 -15.72 2.54 0.91
CA PRO A 61 -15.18 3.61 0.07
C PRO A 61 -14.01 3.24 -0.85
N TYR A 62 -13.06 2.41 -0.41
CA TYR A 62 -11.93 1.98 -1.23
C TYR A 62 -12.36 1.02 -2.34
N LEU A 63 -13.30 0.14 -2.02
CA LEU A 63 -13.86 -0.81 -2.96
C LEU A 63 -14.66 -0.07 -4.05
N LEU A 64 -15.48 0.91 -3.66
CA LEU A 64 -16.18 1.81 -4.57
C LEU A 64 -15.24 2.66 -5.43
N ARG A 65 -14.13 3.17 -4.86
CA ARG A 65 -13.09 3.88 -5.62
C ARG A 65 -12.39 2.98 -6.64
N THR A 66 -12.19 1.71 -6.30
CA THR A 66 -11.56 0.71 -7.20
C THR A 66 -12.47 0.43 -8.39
N VAL A 67 -13.77 0.23 -8.17
CA VAL A 67 -14.76 0.04 -9.25
C VAL A 67 -14.87 1.29 -10.14
N GLN A 68 -14.71 2.50 -9.58
CA GLN A 68 -14.69 3.74 -10.38
C GLN A 68 -13.46 3.90 -11.29
N GLN A 69 -12.39 3.11 -11.10
CA GLN A 69 -11.26 3.14 -12.03
C GLN A 69 -11.57 2.44 -13.36
N ILE A 70 -12.68 1.69 -13.42
CA ILE A 70 -13.10 1.02 -14.65
C ILE A 70 -13.62 2.07 -15.64
N PRO A 71 -13.14 2.08 -16.90
CA PRO A 71 -13.62 3.01 -17.91
C PRO A 71 -15.14 2.97 -18.06
N GLY A 72 -15.79 4.14 -18.05
CA GLY A 72 -17.25 4.25 -18.20
C GLY A 72 -18.07 4.01 -16.92
N VAL A 73 -17.42 3.66 -15.80
CA VAL A 73 -18.08 3.44 -14.50
C VAL A 73 -17.92 4.66 -13.58
N GLY A 74 -18.97 5.49 -13.51
CA GLY A 74 -19.04 6.60 -12.56
C GLY A 74 -19.50 6.18 -11.16
N LYS A 75 -19.64 7.14 -10.24
CA LYS A 75 -20.04 6.89 -8.84
C LYS A 75 -21.35 6.10 -8.71
N VAL A 76 -22.39 6.51 -9.46
CA VAL A 76 -23.72 5.89 -9.40
C VAL A 76 -23.70 4.45 -9.93
N LYS A 77 -23.03 4.23 -11.07
CA LYS A 77 -22.88 2.90 -11.68
C LYS A 77 -22.03 1.99 -10.81
N ALA A 78 -20.98 2.51 -10.18
CA ALA A 78 -20.16 1.75 -9.24
C ALA A 78 -20.98 1.26 -8.05
N SER A 79 -21.80 2.11 -7.43
CA SER A 79 -22.68 1.70 -6.33
C SER A 79 -23.69 0.64 -6.76
N LEU A 80 -24.30 0.79 -7.94
CA LEU A 80 -25.29 -0.16 -8.47
C LEU A 80 -24.65 -1.52 -8.80
N LEU A 81 -23.45 -1.52 -9.40
CA LEU A 81 -22.68 -2.74 -9.65
C LEU A 81 -22.30 -3.44 -8.36
N LEU A 82 -21.91 -2.70 -7.32
CA LEU A 82 -21.54 -3.27 -6.03
C LEU A 82 -22.72 -3.80 -5.22
N GLN A 83 -23.93 -3.28 -5.45
CA GLN A 83 -25.16 -3.88 -4.90
C GLN A 83 -25.49 -5.22 -5.54
N LYS A 84 -25.19 -5.40 -6.83
CA LYS A 84 -25.43 -6.65 -7.56
C LYS A 84 -24.29 -7.66 -7.42
N PHE A 85 -23.06 -7.19 -7.37
CA PHE A 85 -21.82 -7.96 -7.27
C PHE A 85 -21.01 -7.43 -6.07
N PRO A 86 -21.17 -8.02 -4.87
CA PRO A 86 -20.56 -7.50 -3.65
C PRO A 86 -19.03 -7.61 -3.63
N SER A 87 -18.43 -8.42 -4.50
CA SER A 87 -16.97 -8.54 -4.63
C SER A 87 -16.43 -8.15 -6.01
N ILE A 88 -15.20 -7.64 -6.04
CA ILE A 88 -14.47 -7.38 -7.31
C ILE A 88 -14.29 -8.68 -8.11
N HIS A 89 -14.15 -9.82 -7.43
CA HIS A 89 -14.01 -11.13 -8.05
C HIS A 89 -15.30 -11.58 -8.77
N GLU A 90 -16.47 -11.34 -8.18
CA GLU A 90 -17.74 -11.61 -8.86
C GLU A 90 -17.95 -10.63 -10.03
N LEU A 91 -17.58 -9.36 -9.85
CA LEU A 91 -17.66 -8.37 -10.93
C LEU A 91 -16.78 -8.74 -12.13
N SER A 92 -15.58 -9.30 -11.89
CA SER A 92 -14.67 -9.70 -12.98
C SER A 92 -15.14 -10.94 -13.73
N ASN A 93 -15.87 -11.84 -13.06
CA ASN A 93 -16.39 -13.08 -13.65
C ASN A 93 -17.83 -12.95 -14.17
N ALA A 94 -18.46 -11.79 -13.98
CA ALA A 94 -19.83 -11.55 -14.43
C ALA A 94 -19.93 -11.60 -15.96
N SER A 95 -20.99 -12.22 -16.46
CA SER A 95 -21.25 -12.27 -17.89
C SER A 95 -21.70 -10.90 -18.42
N VAL A 96 -21.51 -10.66 -19.72
CA VAL A 96 -21.95 -9.40 -20.37
C VAL A 96 -23.46 -9.18 -20.19
N GLN A 97 -24.25 -10.26 -20.19
CA GLN A 97 -25.71 -10.21 -20.02
C GLN A 97 -26.11 -9.70 -18.63
N GLU A 98 -25.41 -10.15 -17.58
CA GLU A 98 -25.70 -9.73 -16.21
C GLU A 98 -25.25 -8.29 -15.93
N LEU A 99 -24.16 -7.86 -16.57
CA LEU A 99 -23.68 -6.47 -16.52
C LEU A 99 -24.62 -5.52 -17.27
N GLU A 100 -25.19 -5.96 -18.40
CA GLU A 100 -26.09 -5.16 -19.23
C GLU A 100 -27.35 -4.71 -18.47
N LEU A 101 -27.90 -5.57 -17.60
CA LEU A 101 -29.05 -5.26 -16.74
C LEU A 101 -28.81 -4.07 -15.80
N VAL A 102 -27.55 -3.72 -15.54
CA VAL A 102 -27.14 -2.73 -14.53
C VAL A 102 -26.60 -1.46 -15.18
N VAL A 103 -25.78 -1.56 -16.23
CA VAL A 103 -25.06 -0.41 -16.81
C VAL A 103 -25.33 -0.15 -18.30
N GLY A 104 -26.11 -1.02 -18.95
CA GLY A 104 -26.39 -1.01 -20.39
C GLY A 104 -25.30 -1.67 -21.23
N GLN A 105 -25.66 -2.05 -22.47
CA GLN A 105 -24.87 -2.93 -23.34
C GLN A 105 -23.43 -2.44 -23.61
N VAL A 106 -23.28 -1.15 -23.95
CA VAL A 106 -21.98 -0.56 -24.28
C VAL A 106 -21.02 -0.59 -23.09
N VAL A 107 -21.51 -0.25 -21.90
CA VAL A 107 -20.68 -0.20 -20.69
C VAL A 107 -20.41 -1.61 -20.18
N ALA A 108 -21.36 -2.54 -20.31
CA ALA A 108 -21.18 -3.95 -19.97
C ALA A 108 -20.05 -4.59 -20.80
N GLN A 109 -20.02 -4.34 -22.11
CA GLN A 109 -18.94 -4.81 -22.98
C GLN A 109 -17.59 -4.18 -22.62
N GLN A 110 -17.55 -2.89 -22.28
CA GLN A 110 -16.32 -2.21 -21.84
C GLN A 110 -15.77 -2.81 -20.54
N ILE A 111 -16.63 -3.07 -19.55
CA ILE A 111 -16.23 -3.70 -18.29
C ILE A 111 -15.70 -5.11 -18.54
N HIS A 112 -16.43 -5.93 -19.30
CA HIS A 112 -16.01 -7.30 -19.59
C HIS A 112 -14.69 -7.33 -20.38
N THR A 113 -14.54 -6.46 -21.39
CA THR A 113 -13.30 -6.31 -22.15
C THR A 113 -12.15 -5.86 -21.24
N PHE A 114 -12.39 -4.92 -20.32
CA PHE A 114 -11.38 -4.48 -19.36
C PHE A 114 -10.83 -5.63 -18.50
N PHE A 115 -11.67 -6.59 -18.11
CA PHE A 115 -11.23 -7.76 -17.31
C PHE A 115 -10.65 -8.91 -18.14
N THR A 116 -11.11 -9.12 -19.39
CA THR A 116 -10.70 -10.26 -20.23
C THR A 116 -9.61 -9.95 -21.23
N GLN A 117 -9.38 -8.68 -21.56
CA GLN A 117 -8.33 -8.27 -22.48
C GLN A 117 -6.95 -8.45 -21.80
N SER A 118 -6.29 -9.55 -22.13
CA SER A 118 -4.88 -9.77 -21.77
C SER A 118 -4.02 -8.78 -22.58
N ARG A 119 -3.10 -8.09 -21.88
CA ARG A 119 -2.05 -7.28 -22.52
C ARG A 119 -0.94 -8.17 -23.07
#